data_AF-A0A7V8X686-F1
#
_entry.id   AF-A0A7V8X686-F1
#
_cell.length_a   1.000
_cell.length_b   1.000
_cell.length_c   1.000
_cell.angle_alpha   90.00
_cell.angle_beta   90.00
_cell.angle_gamma   90.00
#
_symmetry.space_group_name_H-M   'P 1'
#
loop_
_entity.id
_entity.type
_entity.pdbx_description
1 polymer ?
#
loop_
_entity_poly.entity_id
_entity_poly.type
_entity_poly.pdbx_seq_one_letter_code
_entity_poly.pdbx_strand_id
1 'polypeptide(L)' 'MAEQTRQRAASMEKIVALAKRRGFVYPGSDIYGGLANTWDMGPLGAELKNNIKQLWWRTFVQQR' A
#
# COMPACT_ATOMS: atom_id res chain seq x y z
N MET A 1 12.08 32.78 -0.59
CA MET A 1 10.71 32.25 -0.77
C MET A 1 10.63 31.13 -1.84
N ALA A 2 11.73 30.49 -2.25
CA ALA A 2 11.71 29.43 -3.28
C ALA A 2 12.32 28.08 -2.83
N GLU A 3 12.71 27.94 -1.55
CA GLU A 3 13.36 26.72 -1.03
C GLU A 3 12.38 25.74 -0.34
N GLN A 4 11.14 26.16 -0.05
CA GLN A 4 10.21 25.38 0.79
C GLN A 4 9.42 24.28 0.06
N THR A 5 9.60 24.12 -1.26
CA THR A 5 8.81 23.16 -2.05
C THR A 5 9.36 21.72 -2.02
N ARG A 6 10.58 21.49 -1.51
CA ARG A 6 11.26 20.18 -1.66
C ARG A 6 10.95 19.14 -0.57
N GLN A 7 10.13 19.45 0.44
CA GLN A 7 9.91 18.54 1.56
C GLN A 7 8.42 18.23 1.81
N ARG A 8 7.75 17.71 0.77
CA ARG A 8 6.44 17.03 0.89
C ARG A 8 6.57 15.50 0.88
N ALA A 9 7.73 14.96 1.25
CA ALA A 9 7.84 13.52 1.49
C ALA A 9 7.03 13.19 2.75
N ALA A 10 5.86 12.56 2.59
CA ALA A 10 5.17 11.97 3.73
C ALA A 10 6.13 10.98 4.40
N SER A 11 6.36 11.12 5.71
CA SER A 11 7.19 10.15 6.43
C SER A 11 6.58 8.75 6.30
N MET A 12 7.42 7.72 6.29
CA MET A 12 6.96 6.33 6.17
C MET A 12 5.89 6.00 7.23
N GLU A 13 6.08 6.49 8.46
CA GLU A 13 5.10 6.37 9.55
C GLU A 13 3.72 6.93 9.18
N LYS A 14 3.65 8.09 8.52
CA LYS A 14 2.39 8.70 8.09
C LYS A 14 1.69 7.85 7.02
N ILE A 15 2.46 7.25 6.12
CA ILE A 15 1.94 6.36 5.07
C ILE A 15 1.38 5.09 5.70
N VAL A 16 2.14 4.45 6.59
CA VAL A 16 1.72 3.23 7.31
C VAL A 16 0.46 3.50 8.13
N ALA A 17 0.41 4.62 8.86
CA ALA A 17 -0.76 5.00 9.65
C ALA A 17 -2.00 5.23 8.78
N LEU A 18 -1.85 5.84 7.60
CA LEU A 18 -2.94 6.01 6.65
C LEU A 18 -3.41 4.66 6.09
N ALA A 19 -2.47 3.80 5.67
CA ALA A 19 -2.77 2.49 5.11
C ALA A 19 -3.54 1.60 6.09
N LYS A 20 -3.13 1.58 7.36
CA LYS A 20 -3.86 0.86 8.44
C LYS A 20 -5.25 1.45 8.67
N ARG A 21 -5.35 2.78 8.82
CA ARG A 21 -6.64 3.47 9.11
C ARG A 21 -7.66 3.35 7.99
N ARG A 22 -7.21 3.28 6.73
CA ARG A 22 -8.10 3.20 5.55
C ARG A 22 -8.35 1.77 5.08
N GLY A 23 -7.73 0.77 5.71
CA GLY A 23 -7.92 -0.63 5.32
C GLY A 23 -7.24 -1.00 4.00
N PHE A 24 -6.02 -0.50 3.78
CA PHE A 24 -5.14 -0.96 2.72
C PHE A 24 -4.30 -2.16 3.18
N VAL A 25 -3.54 -1.99 4.26
CA VAL A 25 -2.58 -3.01 4.72
C VAL A 25 -2.59 -3.07 6.24
N TYR A 26 -2.57 -4.29 6.77
CA TYR A 26 -2.42 -4.60 8.19
C TYR A 26 -1.15 -5.43 8.41
N PRO A 27 -0.44 -5.25 9.54
CA PRO A 27 0.63 -6.17 9.92
C PRO A 27 0.02 -7.55 10.21
N GLY A 28 0.67 -8.61 9.74
CA GLY A 28 0.20 -9.97 9.97
C GLY A 28 0.18 -10.30 11.46
N SER A 29 -0.83 -11.05 11.89
CA SER A 29 -0.98 -11.48 13.29
C SER A 29 -0.99 -10.33 14.31
N ASP A 30 -1.50 -9.14 13.96
CA ASP A 30 -1.53 -7.95 14.84
C ASP A 30 -2.14 -8.25 16.23
N ILE A 31 -3.22 -9.05 16.27
CA ILE A 31 -3.90 -9.43 17.53
C ILE A 31 -3.11 -10.45 18.36
N TYR A 32 -2.08 -11.09 17.79
CA TYR A 32 -1.24 -12.09 18.43
C TYR A 32 0.18 -11.57 18.71
N GLY A 33 0.41 -10.25 18.64
CA GLY A 33 1.72 -9.64 18.89
C GLY A 33 2.56 -9.41 17.63
N GLY A 34 1.99 -9.62 16.44
CA GLY A 34 2.63 -9.35 15.16
C GLY A 34 3.52 -10.50 14.67
N LEU A 35 3.44 -10.77 13.37
CA LEU A 35 4.33 -11.69 12.68
C LEU A 35 5.18 -10.90 11.68
N ALA A 36 6.47 -10.81 11.97
CA ALA A 36 7.41 -10.11 11.10
C ALA A 36 7.37 -10.66 9.66
N ASN A 37 7.55 -9.77 8.69
CA ASN A 37 7.54 -10.09 7.26
C ASN A 37 6.22 -10.63 6.69
N THR A 38 5.11 -10.45 7.41
CA THR A 38 3.77 -10.79 6.91
C THR A 38 2.82 -9.61 7.00
N TRP A 39 1.94 -9.50 6.01
CA TRP A 39 0.96 -8.43 5.91
C TRP A 39 -0.34 -8.94 5.30
N ASP A 40 -1.44 -8.51 5.89
CA ASP A 40 -2.79 -8.80 5.42
C ASP A 40 -3.33 -7.61 4.61
N MET A 41 -3.93 -7.89 3.46
CA MET A 41 -4.52 -6.86 2.61
C MET A 41 -5.96 -6.60 3.07
N GLY A 42 -6.26 -5.35 3.43
CA GLY A 42 -7.63 -4.93 3.73
C GLY A 42 -8.48 -4.76 2.46
N PRO A 43 -9.77 -4.40 2.58
CA PRO A 43 -10.67 -4.32 1.44
C PRO A 43 -10.18 -3.40 0.31
N LEU A 44 -9.74 -2.18 0.65
CA LEU A 44 -9.22 -1.24 -0.36
C LEU A 44 -7.85 -1.68 -0.90
N GLY A 45 -7.04 -2.36 -0.08
CA GLY A 45 -5.75 -2.91 -0.49
C GLY A 45 -5.90 -4.06 -1.48
N ALA A 46 -6.88 -4.93 -1.26
CA ALA A 46 -7.20 -6.03 -2.16
C ALA A 46 -7.64 -5.51 -3.54
N GLU A 47 -8.54 -4.53 -3.59
CA GLU A 47 -8.97 -3.89 -4.84
C GLU A 47 -7.80 -3.22 -5.57
N LEU A 48 -6.97 -2.45 -4.86
CA LEU A 48 -5.79 -1.83 -5.45
C LEU A 48 -4.82 -2.87 -6.02
N LYS A 49 -4.53 -3.92 -5.26
CA LYS A 49 -3.65 -5.03 -5.69
C LYS A 49 -4.22 -5.72 -6.92
N ASN A 50 -5.53 -5.98 -6.96
CA ASN A 50 -6.19 -6.61 -8.10
C ASN A 50 -6.13 -5.74 -9.35
N ASN A 51 -6.40 -4.43 -9.21
CA ASN A 51 -6.33 -3.48 -10.32
C ASN A 51 -4.92 -3.42 -10.93
N ILE A 52 -3.89 -3.40 -10.09
CA ILE A 52 -2.49 -3.40 -10.56
C ILE A 52 -2.18 -4.71 -11.30
N LYS A 53 -2.57 -5.86 -10.74
CA LYS A 53 -2.37 -7.17 -11.39
C LYS A 53 -3.06 -7.25 -12.76
N GLN A 54 -4.30 -6.77 -12.85
CA GLN A 54 -5.08 -6.77 -14.09
C GLN A 54 -4.47 -5.84 -15.14
N LEU A 55 -4.08 -4.62 -14.74
CA LEU A 55 -3.38 -3.68 -15.61
C LEU A 55 -2.12 -4.32 -16.19
N TRP A 56 -1.29 -4.93 -15.33
CA TRP A 56 -0.07 -5.60 -15.76
C TRP A 56 -0.36 -6.72 -16.76
N TRP A 57 -1.33 -7.59 -16.44
CA TRP A 57 -1.68 -8.70 -17.32
C TRP A 57 -2.18 -8.22 -18.70
N ARG A 58 -3.03 -7.20 -18.70
CA ARG A 58 -3.54 -6.62 -19.95
C ARG A 58 -2.40 -6.05 -20.79
N THR A 59 -1.53 -5.23 -20.20
CA THR A 59 -0.44 -4.56 -20.92
C THR A 59 0.58 -5.55 -21.47
N PHE A 60 1.02 -6.51 -20.66
CA PHE A 60 2.17 -7.35 -21.03
C PHE A 60 1.80 -8.68 -21.64
N VAL A 61 0.58 -9.18 -21.43
CA VAL A 61 0.16 -10.50 -21.93
C VAL A 61 -0.87 -10.37 -23.05
N GLN A 62 -1.90 -9.54 -22.87
CA GLN A 62 -3.02 -9.45 -23.82
C GLN A 62 -2.79 -8.47 -24.97
N GLN A 63 -2.11 -7.34 -24.72
CA GLN A 63 -1.88 -6.28 -25.72
C GLN A 63 -0.55 -6.44 -26.49
N ARG A 64 -0.01 -7.66 -26.57
CA ARG A 64 1.23 -7.96 -27.31
C ARG A 64 1.05 -7.84 -28.81
#